data_AF-N9TWN4-F1
#
_entry.id   AF-N9TWN4-F1
#
_cell.length_a   1.000
_cell.length_b   1.000
_cell.length_c   1.000
_cell.angle_alpha   90.00
_cell.angle_beta   90.00
_cell.angle_gamma   90.00
#
_symmetry.space_group_name_H-M   'P 1'
#
loop_
_entity.id
_entity.type
_entity.pdbx_description
1 polymer ?
#
loop_
_entity_poly.entity_id
_entity_poly.type
_entity_poly.pdbx_seq_one_letter_code
_entity_poly.pdbx_strand_id
1 'polypeptide(L)' 'MEDLLGILMVPMVVFMVVVAPIWLILHYRAKGRLGEGLAEEERLQLHGLVSRAEKMQERVAALESILDSEVPGWRSRV' A
#
# COMPACT_ATOMS: atom_id res chain seq x y z
N MET A 1 -2.79 -44.15 34.02
CA MET A 1 -2.99 -42.69 33.90
C MET A 1 -1.98 -42.08 32.92
N GLU A 2 -0.73 -42.51 32.97
CA GLU A 2 0.34 -42.07 32.06
C GLU A 2 0.12 -42.46 30.60
N ASP A 3 -0.41 -43.66 30.33
CA ASP A 3 -0.69 -44.11 28.96
C ASP A 3 -1.81 -43.30 28.27
N LEU A 4 -2.82 -42.89 29.03
CA LEU A 4 -3.90 -42.02 28.54
C LEU A 4 -3.37 -40.62 28.19
N LEU A 5 -2.45 -40.09 29.01
CA LEU A 5 -1.77 -38.83 28.73
C LEU A 5 -0.91 -38.93 27.48
N GLY A 6 -0.18 -40.03 27.26
CA GLY A 6 0.61 -40.27 26.05
C GLY A 6 -0.25 -40.27 24.78
N ILE A 7 -1.38 -40.98 24.81
CA ILE A 7 -2.34 -41.04 23.68
C ILE A 7 -2.91 -39.67 23.31
N LEU A 8 -3.09 -38.78 24.29
CA LEU A 8 -3.58 -37.41 24.07
C LEU A 8 -2.46 -36.45 23.66
N MET A 9 -1.26 -36.62 24.19
CA MET A 9 -0.13 -35.72 23.96
C MET A 9 0.48 -35.87 22.56
N VAL A 10 0.59 -37.09 22.04
CA VAL A 10 1.16 -37.36 20.71
C VAL A 10 0.45 -36.58 19.59
N PRO A 11 -0.89 -36.66 19.42
CA PRO A 11 -1.58 -35.89 18.38
C PRO A 11 -1.51 -34.38 18.63
N MET A 12 -1.47 -33.92 19.89
CA MET A 12 -1.31 -32.51 20.24
C MET A 12 0.05 -31.96 19.77
N VAL A 13 1.13 -32.72 19.99
CA VAL A 13 2.47 -32.33 19.54
C VAL A 13 2.54 -32.29 18.02
N VAL A 14 2.01 -33.31 17.33
CA VAL A 14 1.95 -33.32 15.86
C VAL A 14 1.16 -32.12 15.32
N PHE A 15 0.03 -31.79 15.94
CA PHE A 15 -0.75 -30.60 15.59
C PHE A 15 0.08 -29.32 15.76
N MET A 16 0.82 -29.17 16.86
CA MET A 16 1.67 -27.99 17.08
C MET A 16 2.80 -27.89 16.05
N VAL A 17 3.41 -29.01 15.66
CA VAL A 17 4.48 -29.04 14.65
C VAL A 17 3.96 -28.67 13.25
N VAL A 18 2.69 -28.91 12.94
CA VAL A 18 2.12 -28.57 11.62
C VAL A 18 1.46 -27.19 11.63
N VAL A 19 0.58 -26.95 12.60
CA VAL A 19 -0.28 -25.77 12.64
C VAL A 19 0.49 -24.54 13.10
N ALA A 20 1.40 -24.66 14.08
CA ALA A 20 2.14 -23.48 14.55
C ALA A 20 3.07 -22.89 13.47
N PRO A 21 3.81 -23.69 12.66
CA PRO A 21 4.58 -23.13 11.55
C PRO A 21 3.71 -22.52 10.45
N ILE A 22 2.59 -23.14 10.09
CA ILE A 22 1.64 -22.57 9.11
C ILE A 22 1.10 -21.23 9.62
N TRP A 23 0.72 -21.16 10.90
CA TRP A 23 0.25 -19.93 11.51
C TRP A 23 1.33 -18.85 11.54
N LEU A 24 2.57 -19.21 11.87
CA LEU A 24 3.71 -18.28 11.84
C LEU A 24 3.93 -17.74 10.42
N ILE A 25 3.94 -18.60 9.41
CA ILE A 25 4.06 -18.17 8.01
C ILE A 25 2.91 -17.21 7.66
N LEU A 26 1.66 -17.54 8.00
CA LEU A 26 0.50 -16.67 7.72
C LEU A 26 0.57 -15.34 8.47
N HIS A 27 0.97 -15.36 9.74
CA HIS A 27 1.09 -14.18 10.59
C HIS A 27 2.13 -13.20 10.03
N TYR A 28 3.32 -13.71 9.68
CA TYR A 28 4.38 -12.89 9.13
C TYR A 28 4.11 -12.48 7.68
N ARG A 29 3.41 -13.31 6.88
CA ARG A 29 3.01 -12.96 5.51
C ARG A 29 1.91 -11.89 5.49
N ALA A 30 0.97 -11.92 6.44
CA ALA A 30 -0.03 -10.87 6.61
C ALA A 30 0.61 -9.57 7.11
N LYS A 31 1.57 -9.67 8.04
CA LYS A 31 2.33 -8.51 8.53
C LYS A 31 3.29 -7.93 7.49
N GLY A 32 3.87 -8.74 6.61
CA GLY A 32 4.72 -8.30 5.50
C GLY A 32 3.98 -7.40 4.51
N ARG A 33 2.71 -7.72 4.19
CA ARG A 33 1.85 -6.85 3.37
C ARG A 33 1.52 -5.50 4.02
N LEU A 34 1.67 -5.37 5.33
CA LEU A 34 1.40 -4.13 6.08
C LEU A 34 2.70 -3.40 6.49
N GLY A 35 3.83 -4.11 6.53
CA GLY A 35 5.13 -3.62 7.02
C GLY A 35 6.10 -3.15 5.93
N GLU A 36 5.90 -3.57 4.68
CA GLU A 36 6.54 -2.97 3.52
C GLU A 36 5.72 -1.74 3.09
N GLY A 37 5.93 -0.60 3.75
CA GLY A 37 5.14 0.60 3.51
C GLY A 37 5.13 1.01 2.04
N LEU A 38 3.92 1.22 1.49
CA LEU A 38 3.61 1.36 0.07
C LEU A 38 4.38 0.32 -0.77
N ALA A 39 3.70 -0.74 -1.21
CA ALA A 39 4.31 -1.71 -2.12
C ALA A 39 5.04 -0.95 -3.24
N GLU A 40 6.21 -1.39 -3.69
CA GLU A 40 7.04 -0.65 -4.66
C GLU A 40 6.23 -0.10 -5.86
N GLU A 41 5.20 -0.86 -6.27
CA GLU A 41 4.19 -0.45 -7.24
C GLU A 41 3.37 0.80 -6.83
N GLU A 42 2.89 0.88 -5.59
CA GLU A 42 2.18 2.04 -5.04
C GLU A 42 3.08 3.27 -4.97
N ARG A 43 4.38 3.09 -4.64
CA ARG A 43 5.36 4.18 -4.71
C ARG A 43 5.55 4.70 -6.12
N LEU A 44 5.65 3.80 -7.10
CA LEU A 44 5.77 4.14 -8.51
C LEU A 44 4.51 4.90 -8.99
N GLN A 45 3.32 4.45 -8.58
CA GLN A 45 2.06 5.13 -8.89
C GLN A 45 2.01 6.54 -8.28
N LEU A 46 2.40 6.70 -7.01
CA LEU A 46 2.45 8.01 -6.36
C LEU A 46 3.44 8.96 -7.04
N HIS A 47 4.65 8.49 -7.39
CA HIS A 47 5.60 9.28 -8.17
C HIS A 47 5.01 9.70 -9.53
N GLY A 48 4.27 8.80 -10.18
CA GLY A 48 3.55 9.12 -11.42
C GLY A 48 2.49 10.21 -11.23
N LEU A 49 1.75 10.18 -10.13
CA LEU A 49 0.75 11.20 -9.79
C LEU A 49 1.39 12.56 -9.51
N VAL A 50 2.49 12.59 -8.75
CA VAL A 50 3.25 13.82 -8.47
C VAL A 50 3.76 14.44 -9.78
N SER A 51 4.40 13.65 -10.64
CA SER A 51 4.90 14.15 -11.93
C SER A 51 3.78 14.69 -12.82
N ARG A 52 2.59 14.08 -12.80
CA ARG A 52 1.42 14.60 -13.52
C ARG A 52 0.91 15.91 -12.93
N ALA A 53 0.90 16.04 -11.61
CA ALA A 53 0.48 17.26 -10.93
C ALA A 53 1.42 18.42 -11.26
N GLU A 54 2.74 18.20 -11.26
CA GLU A 54 3.74 19.21 -11.67
C GLU A 54 3.51 19.69 -13.11
N LYS A 55 3.34 18.76 -14.06
CA LYS A 55 3.04 19.12 -15.46
C LYS A 55 1.72 19.86 -15.60
N MET A 56 0.72 19.51 -14.81
CA MET A 56 -0.57 20.20 -14.81
C MET A 56 -0.42 21.64 -14.32
N GLN A 57 0.37 21.86 -13.26
CA GLN A 57 0.66 23.18 -12.72
C GLN A 57 1.38 24.07 -13.75
N GLU A 58 2.39 23.54 -14.44
CA GLU A 58 3.09 24.25 -15.51
C GLU A 58 2.13 24.67 -16.63
N ARG A 59 1.24 23.76 -17.04
CA ARG A 59 0.23 24.04 -18.07
C ARG A 59 -0.79 25.07 -17.63
N VAL A 60 -1.22 25.04 -16.37
CA VAL A 60 -2.13 26.06 -15.82
C VAL A 60 -1.46 27.43 -15.87
N ALA A 61 -0.20 27.55 -15.42
CA ALA A 61 0.54 28.80 -15.49
C ALA A 61 0.71 29.31 -16.93
N ALA A 62 0.97 28.42 -17.89
CA ALA A 62 1.04 28.77 -19.30
C ALA A 62 -0.32 29.27 -19.83
N LEU A 63 -1.42 28.60 -19.46
CA LEU A 63 -2.77 29.03 -19.84
C LEU A 63 -3.13 30.38 -19.22
N GLU A 64 -2.81 30.61 -17.96
CA GLU A 64 -3.02 31.89 -17.28
C GLU A 64 -2.23 33.02 -17.97
N SER A 65 -1.00 32.76 -18.39
CA SER A 65 -0.17 33.72 -19.14
C SER A 65 -0.80 34.09 -20.49
N ILE A 66 -1.30 33.10 -21.25
CA ILE A 66 -2.00 33.33 -22.51
C ILE A 66 -3.29 34.12 -22.26
N LEU A 67 -4.04 33.78 -21.21
CA LEU A 67 -5.30 34.43 -20.89
C LEU A 67 -5.07 35.89 -20.46
N ASP A 68 -3.96 36.16 -19.77
CA ASP A 68 -3.51 37.51 -19.42
C ASP A 68 -3.16 38.37 -20.64
N SER A 69 -2.59 37.78 -21.69
CA SER A 69 -2.26 38.50 -22.92
C SER A 69 -3.45 38.66 -23.86
N GLU A 70 -4.28 37.62 -24.01
CA GLU A 70 -5.30 37.54 -25.07
C GLU A 70 -6.72 37.92 -24.59
N VAL A 71 -7.02 37.80 -23.29
CA VAL A 71 -8.38 38.01 -22.75
C VAL A 71 -8.37 39.00 -21.58
N PRO A 72 -8.34 40.31 -21.84
CA PRO A 72 -8.33 41.33 -20.78
C PRO A 72 -9.49 41.16 -19.80
N GLY A 73 -9.18 41.13 -18.50
CA GLY A 73 -10.19 41.05 -17.43
C GLY A 73 -10.81 39.67 -17.23
N TRP A 74 -10.27 38.59 -17.81
CA TRP A 74 -10.80 37.23 -17.61
C TRP A 74 -10.91 36.83 -16.13
N ARG A 75 -9.99 37.32 -15.28
CA ARG A 75 -9.99 37.02 -13.83
C ARG A 75 -11.22 37.53 -13.09
N SER A 76 -11.93 38.55 -13.59
CA SER A 76 -13.16 39.03 -12.96
C SER A 76 -14.40 38.19 -13.30
N ARG A 77 -14.24 37.19 -14.18
CA ARG A 77 -15.31 36.27 -14.62
C ARG A 77 -15.22 34.89 -13.94
N VAL A 78 -14.21 34.67 -13.10
CA VAL A 78 -14.01 33.43 -12.31
C VAL A 78 -14.70 33.56 -10.96
#